data_AF-A0A8T7I193-F1
#
_entry.id   AF-A0A8T7I193-F1
#
_cell.length_a   1.000
_cell.length_b   1.000
_cell.length_c   1.000
_cell.angle_alpha   90.00
_cell.angle_beta   90.00
_cell.angle_gamma   90.00
#
_symmetry.space_group_name_H-M   'P 1'
#
loop_
_entity.id
_entity.type
_entity.pdbx_description
1 polymer ?
#
loop_
_entity_poly.entity_id
_entity_poly.type
_entity_poly.pdbx_seq_one_letter_code
_entity_poly.pdbx_strand_id
1 'polypeptide(L)'
;MKKIILSLILLSANFVWACQDKAHSQFDFWLGHWDVYSRDGRLVGENKIVKTHGGCVITEHYVSAQKYQGESLNIYDATRQVWHQTWVDNSGTLLQLDGGYNGQAMILEGTTIDKSGNKIQQRIKWTPQKDGTVHQHWQRTTDKGQHWEDVFYGVYIKKKSN
;
A
#
# COMPACT_ATOMS: atom_id res chain seq x y z
N MET A 1 29.67 -40.17 -45.31
CA MET A 1 28.64 -40.16 -44.25
C MET A 1 28.76 -38.86 -43.46
N LYS A 2 27.97 -37.83 -43.76
CA LYS A 2 27.98 -36.54 -43.05
C LYS A 2 26.93 -36.56 -41.94
N LYS A 3 27.35 -36.45 -40.68
CA LYS A 3 26.44 -36.31 -39.53
C LYS A 3 25.99 -34.86 -39.45
N ILE A 4 24.70 -34.62 -39.64
CA ILE A 4 24.06 -33.33 -39.41
C ILE A 4 23.73 -33.28 -37.91
N ILE A 5 24.41 -32.41 -37.16
CA ILE A 5 24.09 -32.13 -35.76
C ILE A 5 23.03 -31.04 -35.76
N LEU A 6 21.79 -31.41 -35.43
CA LEU A 6 20.68 -30.49 -35.26
C LEU A 6 20.83 -29.83 -33.88
N SER A 7 21.37 -28.60 -33.84
CA SER A 7 21.50 -27.84 -32.61
C SER A 7 20.14 -27.26 -32.22
N LEU A 8 19.51 -27.83 -31.20
CA LEU A 8 18.24 -27.36 -30.66
C LEU A 8 18.50 -26.06 -29.86
N ILE A 9 18.22 -24.90 -30.45
CA ILE A 9 18.25 -23.62 -29.74
C ILE A 9 16.98 -23.53 -28.90
N LEU A 10 17.09 -23.81 -27.59
CA LEU A 10 16.06 -23.49 -26.62
C LEU A 10 15.99 -21.97 -26.46
N LEU A 11 15.07 -21.31 -27.19
CA LEU A 11 14.66 -19.95 -26.84
C LEU A 11 13.94 -20.03 -25.49
N SER A 12 14.64 -19.69 -24.41
CA SER A 12 14.00 -19.35 -23.16
C SER A 12 13.19 -18.06 -23.38
N ALA A 13 11.89 -18.19 -23.59
CA ALA A 13 10.99 -17.05 -23.49
C ALA A 13 11.11 -16.51 -22.06
N ASN A 14 11.82 -15.41 -21.90
CA ASN A 14 11.79 -14.66 -20.66
C ASN A 14 10.34 -14.20 -20.48
N PHE A 15 9.58 -14.93 -19.67
CA PHE A 15 8.35 -14.44 -19.11
C PHE A 15 8.73 -13.24 -18.24
N VAL A 16 8.75 -12.06 -18.86
CA VAL A 16 8.69 -10.81 -18.12
C VAL A 16 7.34 -10.87 -17.44
N TRP A 17 7.33 -11.20 -16.14
CA TRP A 17 6.10 -11.11 -15.37
C TRP A 17 5.57 -9.69 -15.54
N ALA A 18 4.30 -9.59 -15.91
CA ALA A 18 3.58 -8.33 -15.80
C ALA A 18 3.82 -7.80 -14.37
N CYS A 19 4.09 -6.50 -14.22
CA CYS A 19 4.33 -5.83 -12.93
C CYS A 19 5.75 -5.87 -12.33
N GLN A 20 6.79 -6.04 -13.15
CA GLN A 20 8.21 -5.89 -12.71
C GLN A 20 8.86 -4.53 -13.06
N ASP A 21 8.11 -3.59 -13.62
CA ASP A 21 8.66 -2.25 -13.91
C ASP A 21 8.79 -1.38 -12.66
N LYS A 22 9.46 -0.23 -12.82
CA LYS A 22 9.71 0.72 -11.72
C LYS A 22 8.42 1.27 -11.09
N ALA A 23 7.33 1.36 -11.84
CA ALA A 23 6.08 1.91 -11.32
C ALA A 23 5.44 0.95 -10.30
N HIS A 24 5.46 -0.36 -10.59
CA HIS A 24 4.97 -1.41 -9.71
C HIS A 24 5.85 -1.65 -8.46
N SER A 25 7.04 -1.08 -8.41
CA SER A 25 7.92 -1.12 -7.22
C SER A 25 7.88 0.16 -6.37
N GLN A 26 7.12 1.18 -6.77
CA GLN A 26 7.12 2.49 -6.07
C GLN A 26 6.66 2.39 -4.61
N PHE A 27 5.80 1.44 -4.28
CA PHE A 27 5.29 1.26 -2.92
C PHE A 27 6.05 0.18 -2.12
N ASP A 28 7.13 -0.38 -2.67
CA ASP A 28 7.83 -1.52 -2.06
C ASP A 28 8.51 -1.17 -0.72
N PHE A 29 8.76 0.12 -0.45
CA PHE A 29 9.30 0.57 0.84
C PHE A 29 8.41 0.23 2.04
N TRP A 30 7.13 -0.03 1.80
CA TRP A 30 6.14 -0.37 2.84
C TRP A 30 6.03 -1.88 3.10
N LEU A 31 6.61 -2.71 2.23
CA LEU A 31 6.59 -4.17 2.40
C LEU A 31 7.32 -4.60 3.67
N GLY A 32 6.70 -5.50 4.43
CA GLY A 32 7.26 -6.04 5.66
C GLY A 32 6.22 -6.46 6.69
N HIS A 33 6.73 -6.94 7.83
CA HIS A 33 5.94 -7.12 9.04
C HIS A 33 6.33 -6.01 10.01
N TRP A 34 5.34 -5.35 10.60
CA TRP A 34 5.53 -4.11 11.33
C TRP A 34 4.81 -4.15 12.67
N ASP A 35 5.48 -3.60 13.69
CA ASP A 35 4.83 -3.07 14.87
C ASP A 35 4.48 -1.60 14.58
N VAL A 36 3.23 -1.21 14.83
CA VAL A 36 2.72 0.13 14.53
C VAL A 36 2.51 0.88 15.82
N TYR A 37 3.11 2.07 15.92
CA TYR A 37 3.04 2.94 17.10
C TYR A 37 2.31 4.25 16.78
N SER A 38 1.58 4.80 17.75
CA SER A 38 1.08 6.18 17.64
C SER A 38 2.19 7.21 17.86
N ARG A 39 1.88 8.49 17.60
CA ARG A 39 2.84 9.60 17.73
C ARG A 39 3.45 9.75 19.14
N ASP A 40 2.72 9.31 20.16
CA ASP A 40 3.14 9.29 21.57
C ASP A 40 3.95 8.04 21.97
N GLY A 41 4.24 7.13 21.01
CA GLY A 41 5.07 5.95 21.23
C GLY A 41 4.32 4.73 21.77
N ARG A 42 2.99 4.75 21.83
CA ARG A 42 2.20 3.58 22.25
C ARG A 42 2.00 2.59 21.09
N LEU A 43 2.18 1.30 21.34
CA LEU A 43 1.86 0.25 20.38
C LEU A 43 0.34 0.24 20.11
N VAL A 44 -0.06 0.39 18.85
CA VAL A 44 -1.47 0.45 18.42
C VAL A 44 -1.91 -0.78 17.62
N GLY A 45 -0.97 -1.50 17.01
CA GLY A 45 -1.27 -2.70 16.25
C GLY A 45 -0.06 -3.30 15.57
N GLU A 46 -0.32 -4.37 14.85
CA GLU A 46 0.63 -5.03 13.96
C GLU A 46 0.10 -4.97 12.53
N ASN A 47 1.02 -4.92 11.57
CA ASN A 47 0.66 -4.89 10.17
C ASN A 47 1.56 -5.82 9.34
N LYS A 48 0.96 -6.65 8.50
CA LYS A 48 1.66 -7.52 7.56
C LYS A 48 1.33 -7.09 6.13
N ILE A 49 2.35 -6.64 5.41
CA ILE A 49 2.23 -6.12 4.05
C ILE A 49 3.13 -6.94 3.14
N VAL A 50 2.53 -7.61 2.16
CA VAL A 50 3.21 -8.56 1.28
C VAL A 50 2.85 -8.35 -0.19
N LYS A 51 3.80 -8.63 -1.07
CA LYS A 51 3.56 -8.70 -2.51
C LYS A 51 2.97 -10.07 -2.85
N THR A 52 1.91 -10.08 -3.65
CA THR A 52 1.17 -11.27 -4.10
C THR A 52 0.92 -11.17 -5.60
N HIS A 53 0.26 -12.18 -6.19
CA HIS A 53 -0.13 -12.18 -7.61
C HIS A 53 1.02 -11.80 -8.54
N GLY A 54 2.25 -12.26 -8.23
CA GLY A 54 3.40 -11.99 -9.06
C GLY A 54 4.12 -10.68 -8.94
N GLY A 55 3.79 -9.88 -7.94
CA GLY A 55 4.28 -8.51 -7.88
C GLY A 55 3.27 -7.48 -8.35
N CYS A 56 2.11 -7.88 -8.87
CA CYS A 56 1.08 -6.93 -9.28
C CYS A 56 0.29 -6.35 -8.10
N VAL A 57 0.14 -7.10 -7.02
CA VAL A 57 -0.74 -6.73 -5.90
C VAL A 57 0.06 -6.68 -4.61
N ILE A 58 -0.12 -5.62 -3.82
CA ILE A 58 0.31 -5.56 -2.42
C ILE A 58 -0.93 -5.75 -1.55
N THR A 59 -0.89 -6.76 -0.69
CA THR A 59 -1.93 -7.03 0.30
C THR A 59 -1.46 -6.61 1.68
N GLU A 60 -2.30 -5.91 2.41
CA GLU A 60 -2.10 -5.50 3.80
C GLU A 60 -3.06 -6.26 4.71
N HIS A 61 -2.58 -6.67 5.88
CA HIS A 61 -3.43 -7.18 6.96
C HIS A 61 -3.02 -6.54 8.28
N TYR A 62 -3.93 -5.73 8.84
CA TYR A 62 -3.73 -4.97 10.06
C TYR A 62 -4.58 -5.53 11.20
N VAL A 63 -3.96 -5.66 12.37
CA VAL A 63 -4.64 -6.06 13.61
C VAL A 63 -4.25 -5.08 14.71
N SER A 64 -5.24 -4.41 15.30
CA SER A 64 -5.00 -3.52 16.43
C SER A 64 -4.93 -4.28 17.76
N ALA A 65 -4.36 -3.64 18.78
CA ALA A 65 -4.40 -4.16 20.15
C ALA A 65 -5.82 -4.30 20.73
N GLN A 66 -6.82 -3.65 20.13
CA GLN A 66 -8.21 -3.56 20.61
C GLN A 66 -9.21 -4.34 19.73
N LYS A 67 -8.75 -5.40 19.05
CA LYS A 67 -9.57 -6.27 18.17
C LYS A 67 -10.14 -5.61 16.91
N TYR A 68 -9.75 -4.38 16.58
CA TYR A 68 -10.01 -3.81 15.26
C TYR A 68 -9.12 -4.51 14.24
N GLN A 69 -9.68 -4.85 13.08
CA GLN A 69 -8.98 -5.55 12.01
C GLN A 69 -9.39 -4.97 10.67
N GLY A 70 -8.41 -4.83 9.78
CA GLY A 70 -8.65 -4.40 8.42
C GLY A 70 -7.60 -4.96 7.47
N GLU A 71 -7.89 -4.82 6.19
CA GLU A 71 -7.02 -5.25 5.10
C GLU A 71 -7.14 -4.31 3.92
N SER A 72 -6.09 -4.27 3.10
CA SER A 72 -6.14 -3.57 1.82
C SER A 72 -5.56 -4.36 0.67
N LEU A 73 -6.12 -4.09 -0.51
CA LEU A 73 -5.56 -4.47 -1.80
C LEU A 73 -5.03 -3.22 -2.47
N ASN A 74 -3.77 -3.26 -2.90
CA ASN A 74 -3.09 -2.15 -3.55
C ASN A 74 -2.52 -2.62 -4.89
N ILE A 75 -2.72 -1.83 -5.93
CA ILE A 75 -2.28 -2.16 -7.29
C ILE A 75 -1.86 -0.89 -8.03
N TYR A 76 -0.85 -1.00 -8.90
CA TYR A 76 -0.60 0.03 -9.90
C TYR A 76 -1.42 -0.27 -11.16
N ASP A 77 -2.38 0.60 -11.46
CA ASP A 77 -3.16 0.53 -12.69
C ASP A 77 -2.36 1.17 -13.82
N ALA A 78 -1.71 0.34 -14.64
CA ALA A 78 -0.89 0.81 -15.75
C ALA A 78 -1.70 1.55 -16.84
N THR A 79 -3.01 1.33 -16.94
CA THR A 79 -3.86 2.00 -17.94
C THR A 79 -4.18 3.43 -17.54
N ARG A 80 -4.43 3.65 -16.24
CA ARG A 80 -4.67 4.99 -15.66
C ARG A 80 -3.41 5.66 -15.14
N GLN A 81 -2.31 4.92 -15.05
CA GLN A 81 -1.03 5.33 -14.49
C GLN A 81 -1.12 5.82 -13.04
N VAL A 82 -1.98 5.20 -12.23
CA VAL A 82 -2.19 5.54 -10.81
C VAL A 82 -2.01 4.31 -9.93
N TRP A 83 -1.61 4.55 -8.68
CA TRP A 83 -1.80 3.56 -7.62
C TRP A 83 -3.23 3.63 -7.11
N HIS A 84 -3.85 2.46 -6.94
CA HIS A 84 -5.15 2.28 -6.34
C HIS A 84 -5.01 1.49 -5.04
N GLN A 85 -5.77 1.87 -4.02
CA GLN A 85 -5.98 1.10 -2.80
C GLN A 85 -7.47 0.94 -2.53
N THR A 86 -7.89 -0.29 -2.24
CA THR A 86 -9.17 -0.56 -1.56
C THR A 86 -8.87 -1.06 -0.15
N TRP A 87 -9.35 -0.35 0.86
CA TRP A 87 -9.29 -0.74 2.27
C TRP A 87 -10.66 -1.15 2.78
N VAL A 88 -10.71 -2.22 3.57
CA VAL A 88 -11.91 -2.68 4.29
C VAL A 88 -11.58 -3.03 5.74
N ASP A 89 -12.56 -2.91 6.64
CA ASP A 89 -12.38 -3.29 8.03
C ASP A 89 -13.64 -3.85 8.69
N ASN A 90 -13.45 -4.40 9.90
CA ASN A 90 -14.53 -4.98 10.70
C ASN A 90 -15.46 -3.96 11.37
N SER A 91 -15.28 -2.65 11.10
CA SER A 91 -16.25 -1.61 11.45
C SER A 91 -17.21 -1.29 10.29
N GLY A 92 -16.99 -1.90 9.12
CA GLY A 92 -17.78 -1.67 7.91
C GLY A 92 -17.29 -0.49 7.08
N THR A 93 -16.07 -0.01 7.31
CA THR A 93 -15.48 1.06 6.47
C THR A 93 -15.02 0.47 5.16
N LEU A 94 -15.31 1.18 4.07
CA LEU A 94 -14.74 0.97 2.75
C LEU A 94 -14.06 2.27 2.31
N LEU A 95 -12.77 2.21 1.98
CA LEU A 95 -12.07 3.28 1.30
C LEU A 95 -11.66 2.80 -0.09
N GLN A 96 -11.86 3.67 -1.07
CA GLN A 96 -11.32 3.51 -2.41
C GLN A 96 -10.51 4.75 -2.71
N LEU A 97 -9.19 4.58 -2.84
CA LEU A 97 -8.23 5.66 -2.93
C LEU A 97 -7.40 5.50 -4.19
N ASP A 98 -7.14 6.61 -4.89
CA ASP A 98 -6.24 6.67 -6.03
C ASP A 98 -5.16 7.74 -5.79
N GLY A 99 -4.00 7.57 -6.42
CA GLY A 99 -2.91 8.53 -6.34
C GLY A 99 -1.60 7.98 -6.86
N GLY A 100 -0.49 8.30 -6.19
CA GLY A 100 0.82 7.85 -6.63
C GLY A 100 1.99 8.28 -5.77
N TYR A 101 3.17 7.83 -6.18
CA TYR A 101 4.43 8.16 -5.53
C TYR A 101 5.04 9.42 -6.13
N ASN A 102 5.35 10.41 -5.30
CA ASN A 102 5.91 11.70 -5.75
C ASN A 102 7.44 11.80 -5.63
N GLY A 103 8.13 10.68 -5.40
CA GLY A 103 9.57 10.64 -5.13
C GLY A 103 9.94 10.76 -3.64
N GLN A 104 8.98 11.09 -2.77
CA GLN A 104 9.19 11.17 -1.32
C GLN A 104 8.20 10.32 -0.54
N ALA A 105 6.95 10.26 -0.97
CA ALA A 105 5.89 9.54 -0.30
C ALA A 105 4.88 8.97 -1.30
N MET A 106 4.22 7.89 -0.91
CA MET A 106 2.99 7.44 -1.56
C MET A 106 1.84 8.27 -0.99
N ILE A 107 1.06 8.93 -1.85
CA ILE A 107 -0.09 9.74 -1.45
C ILE A 107 -1.30 9.26 -2.23
N LEU A 108 -2.32 8.77 -1.51
CA LEU A 108 -3.57 8.31 -2.09
C LEU A 108 -4.74 9.11 -1.49
N GLU A 109 -5.70 9.45 -2.33
CA GLU A 109 -6.87 10.24 -1.98
C GLU A 109 -8.16 9.60 -2.49
N GLY A 110 -9.26 9.86 -1.80
CA GLY A 110 -10.58 9.38 -2.22
C GLY A 110 -11.69 10.10 -1.48
N THR A 111 -12.93 9.73 -1.76
CA THR A 111 -14.10 10.33 -1.12
C THR A 111 -14.99 9.24 -0.53
N THR A 112 -15.37 9.41 0.73
CA THR A 112 -16.42 8.63 1.38
C THR A 112 -17.66 9.49 1.59
N ILE A 113 -18.77 8.84 1.97
CA ILE A 113 -20.02 9.51 2.31
C ILE A 113 -20.35 9.15 3.76
N ASP A 114 -20.66 10.14 4.58
CA ASP A 114 -21.09 9.91 5.96
C ASP A 114 -22.57 9.48 6.04
N LYS A 115 -23.03 9.17 7.25
CA LYS A 115 -24.42 8.75 7.49
C LYS A 115 -25.46 9.83 7.13
N SER A 116 -25.04 11.09 7.06
CA SER A 116 -25.88 12.24 6.71
C SER A 116 -25.84 12.56 5.21
N GLY A 117 -25.10 11.79 4.40
CA GLY A 117 -24.96 12.00 2.97
C GLY A 117 -23.90 13.02 2.58
N ASN A 118 -23.11 13.53 3.52
CA ASN A 118 -22.05 14.50 3.21
C ASN A 118 -20.82 13.78 2.65
N LYS A 119 -20.19 14.41 1.66
CA LYS A 119 -18.91 13.93 1.11
C LYS A 119 -17.78 14.27 2.07
N ILE A 120 -16.96 13.28 2.39
CA ILE A 120 -15.74 13.43 3.19
C ILE A 120 -14.58 13.03 2.30
N GLN A 121 -13.66 13.96 2.07
CA GLN A 121 -12.42 13.63 1.36
C GLN A 121 -11.44 13.00 2.34
N GLN A 122 -10.73 11.98 1.86
CA GLN A 122 -9.73 11.20 2.57
C GLN A 122 -8.38 11.42 1.87
N ARG A 123 -7.31 11.52 2.65
CA ARG A 123 -5.93 11.50 2.17
C ARG A 123 -5.10 10.63 3.09
N ILE A 124 -4.35 9.70 2.51
CA ILE A 124 -3.38 8.90 3.25
C ILE A 124 -2.01 9.07 2.60
N LYS A 125 -1.02 9.39 3.44
CA LYS A 125 0.38 9.54 3.03
C LYS A 125 1.25 8.51 3.76
N TRP A 126 2.04 7.75 3.01
CA TRP A 126 3.08 6.86 3.54
C TRP A 126 4.46 7.40 3.18
N THR A 127 5.25 7.74 4.19
CA THR A 127 6.57 8.37 4.03
C THR A 127 7.66 7.47 4.61
N PRO A 128 8.55 6.87 3.79
CA PRO A 128 9.72 6.17 4.29
C PRO A 128 10.68 7.15 4.98
N GLN A 129 11.25 6.73 6.10
CA GLN A 129 12.23 7.50 6.87
C GLN A 129 13.64 6.94 6.70
N LYS A 130 14.64 7.76 7.06
CA LYS A 130 16.06 7.37 6.96
C LYS A 130 16.45 6.23 7.90
N ASP A 131 15.74 6.05 9.00
CA ASP A 131 15.96 4.99 9.99
C ASP A 131 15.26 3.66 9.61
N GLY A 132 14.62 3.60 8.44
CA GLY A 132 13.91 2.43 7.95
C GLY A 132 12.47 2.30 8.44
N THR A 133 11.98 3.25 9.25
CA THR A 133 10.55 3.32 9.61
C THR A 133 9.72 3.86 8.44
N VAL A 134 8.40 3.61 8.49
CA VAL A 134 7.43 4.23 7.57
C VAL A 134 6.40 4.98 8.40
N HIS A 135 6.17 6.24 8.07
CA HIS A 135 5.16 7.06 8.74
C HIS A 135 3.92 7.13 7.86
N GLN A 136 2.80 6.60 8.36
CA GLN A 136 1.48 6.73 7.77
C GLN A 136 0.74 7.89 8.42
N HIS A 137 0.17 8.77 7.61
CA HIS A 137 -0.66 9.87 8.06
C HIS A 137 -1.96 9.87 7.26
N TRP A 138 -3.05 9.47 7.92
CA TRP A 138 -4.39 9.50 7.35
C TRP A 138 -5.14 10.71 7.91
N GLN A 139 -5.61 11.54 6.99
CA GLN A 139 -6.38 12.74 7.28
C GLN A 139 -7.69 12.76 6.49
N ARG A 140 -8.65 13.54 6.97
CA ARG A 140 -9.92 13.80 6.29
C ARG A 140 -10.27 15.28 6.30
N THR A 141 -11.16 15.66 5.40
CA THR A 141 -11.70 17.03 5.32
C THR A 141 -13.14 17.02 4.80
N THR A 142 -13.96 17.93 5.31
CA THR A 142 -15.34 18.18 4.88
C THR A 142 -15.51 19.53 4.18
N ASP A 143 -14.47 20.38 4.19
CA ASP A 143 -14.50 21.77 3.71
C ASP A 143 -13.64 21.99 2.46
N LYS A 144 -13.54 20.95 1.63
CA LYS A 144 -12.74 20.96 0.40
C LYS A 144 -11.24 21.17 0.65
N GLY A 145 -10.72 20.71 1.79
CA GLY A 145 -9.30 20.70 2.10
C GLY A 145 -8.77 22.03 2.64
N GLN A 146 -9.65 22.93 3.09
CA GLN A 146 -9.24 24.12 3.83
C GLN A 146 -8.69 23.73 5.20
N HIS A 147 -9.34 22.77 5.86
CA HIS A 147 -8.88 22.18 7.12
C HIS A 147 -8.85 20.66 7.01
N TRP A 148 -7.78 20.07 7.55
CA TRP A 148 -7.59 18.63 7.59
C TRP A 148 -7.55 18.15 9.04
N GLU A 149 -8.38 17.17 9.34
CA GLU A 149 -8.42 16.47 10.62
C GLU A 149 -7.59 15.18 10.55
N ASP A 150 -6.82 14.91 11.59
CA ASP A 150 -6.10 13.64 11.72
C ASP A 150 -7.08 12.52 12.05
N VAL A 151 -7.12 11.49 11.20
CA VAL A 151 -7.85 10.24 11.45
C VAL A 151 -6.93 9.23 12.13
N PHE A 152 -5.71 9.08 11.60
CA PHE A 152 -4.72 8.16 12.15
C PHE A 152 -3.29 8.62 11.83
N TYR A 153 -2.39 8.39 12.78
CA TYR A 153 -0.95 8.49 12.56
C TYR A 153 -0.26 7.24 13.10
N GLY A 154 0.47 6.55 12.23
CA GLY A 154 1.18 5.31 12.55
C GLY A 154 2.65 5.41 12.19
N VAL A 155 3.51 5.08 13.15
CA VAL A 155 4.95 4.87 12.96
C VAL A 155 5.19 3.37 12.88
N TYR A 156 5.55 2.90 11.70
CA TYR A 156 5.77 1.50 11.39
C TYR A 156 7.23 1.17 11.64
N ILE A 157 7.49 0.28 12.60
CA ILE A 157 8.83 -0.23 12.94
C ILE A 157 8.89 -1.70 12.52
N LYS A 158 9.86 -2.09 11.68
CA LYS A 158 9.95 -3.47 11.20
C LYS A 158 10.14 -4.42 12.37
N LYS A 159 9.35 -5.49 12.41
CA LYS A 159 9.59 -6.61 13.31
C LYS A 159 10.92 -7.26 12.92
N LYS A 160 11.75 -7.58 13.90
CA LYS A 160 12.94 -8.39 13.66
C LYS A 160 12.50 -9.78 13.23
N SER A 161 13.09 -10.30 12.16
CA SER A 161 12.97 -11.72 11.84
C SER A 161 13.62 -12.50 12.98
N ASN A 162 12.85 -13.38 13.63
CA ASN A 162 13.41 -14.40 14.52
C ASN A 162 14.16 -15.45 13.71
#